data_AF-A0A1G3R3C2-F1
#
_entry.id   AF-A0A1G3R3C2-F1
#
_cell.length_a   1.000
_cell.length_b   1.000
_cell.length_c   1.000
_cell.angle_alpha   90.00
_cell.angle_beta   90.00
_cell.angle_gamma   90.00
#
_symmetry.space_group_name_H-M   'P 1'
#
loop_
_entity.id
_entity.type
_entity.pdbx_description
1 polymer ?
#
loop_
_entity_poly.entity_id
_entity_poly.type
_entity_poly.pdbx_seq_one_letter_code
_entity_poly.pdbx_strand_id
1 'polypeptide(L)'
;MFVLMPAFAAMAATYPILRVGRFGTGVLVYVPYAVIGFVPLLLFDWLQDHSLRGLWAVFVWTASSPVIGLCADAAHRLSARLGDRARAMITGAAVQAATFVAMLLGLTYLYVDPAAADSHLRLFDTAYWFMLPWMMVNGAFGGFAALALAHEAGAHRS
;
A
#
# COMPACT_ATOMS: atom_id res chain seq x y z
N MET A 1 -0.72 14.29 -8.23
CA MET A 1 -0.11 13.44 -7.19
C MET A 1 -0.34 11.93 -7.37
N PHE A 2 -1.41 11.50 -8.07
CA PHE A 2 -1.83 10.09 -8.21
C PHE A 2 -0.94 9.17 -9.08
N VAL A 3 0.24 9.61 -9.50
CA VAL A 3 1.15 8.83 -10.37
C VAL A 3 2.46 8.58 -9.64
N LEU A 4 3.12 9.65 -9.18
CA LEU A 4 4.38 9.55 -8.45
C LEU A 4 4.22 8.81 -7.11
N MET A 5 3.30 9.23 -6.25
CA MET A 5 3.20 8.66 -4.89
C MET A 5 2.92 7.15 -4.89
N PRO A 6 1.98 6.62 -5.71
CA PRO A 6 1.80 5.18 -5.82
C PRO A 6 3.05 4.44 -6.31
N ALA A 7 3.75 4.97 -7.31
CA ALA A 7 4.97 4.34 -7.81
C ALA A 7 6.08 4.28 -6.74
N PHE A 8 6.31 5.38 -6.03
CA PHE A 8 7.31 5.45 -4.96
C PHE A 8 6.94 4.56 -3.76
N ALA A 9 5.67 4.54 -3.34
CA ALA A 9 5.22 3.69 -2.26
C ALA A 9 5.39 2.20 -2.60
N ALA A 10 5.02 1.81 -3.82
CA ALA A 10 5.21 0.43 -4.29
C ALA A 10 6.69 0.05 -4.37
N MET A 11 7.55 0.96 -4.85
CA MET A 11 8.99 0.75 -4.89
C MET A 11 9.57 0.55 -3.49
N ALA A 12 9.23 1.45 -2.55
CA ALA A 12 9.72 1.40 -1.17
C ALA A 12 9.27 0.13 -0.44
N ALA A 13 8.06 -0.36 -0.70
CA ALA A 13 7.57 -1.62 -0.14
C ALA A 13 8.21 -2.85 -0.82
N THR A 14 8.37 -2.82 -2.15
CA THR A 14 8.84 -3.98 -2.93
C THR A 14 10.34 -4.20 -2.77
N TYR A 15 11.16 -3.15 -2.71
CA TYR A 15 12.62 -3.24 -2.57
C TYR A 15 13.08 -4.17 -1.42
N PRO A 16 12.65 -3.97 -0.16
CA PRO A 16 13.06 -4.84 0.95
C PRO A 16 12.56 -6.27 0.77
N ILE A 17 11.35 -6.49 0.21
CA ILE A 17 10.83 -7.83 -0.08
C ILE A 17 11.77 -8.56 -1.04
N LEU A 18 12.19 -7.90 -2.13
CA LEU A 18 13.13 -8.46 -3.11
C LEU A 18 14.51 -8.73 -2.50
N ARG A 19 14.99 -7.83 -1.62
CA ARG A 19 16.33 -7.92 -1.02
C ARG A 19 16.44 -9.01 0.05
N VAL A 20 15.43 -9.13 0.91
CA VAL A 20 15.42 -10.09 2.02
C VAL A 20 14.91 -11.45 1.57
N GLY A 21 13.93 -11.49 0.65
CA GLY A 21 13.38 -12.72 0.10
C GLY A 21 12.62 -13.59 1.12
N ARG A 22 12.23 -13.03 2.27
CA ARG A 22 11.48 -13.74 3.33
C ARG A 22 10.04 -13.24 3.41
N PHE A 23 9.10 -14.16 3.56
CA PHE A 23 7.70 -13.83 3.82
C PHE A 23 7.57 -13.07 5.15
N GLY A 24 6.75 -12.01 5.17
CA GLY A 24 6.60 -11.10 6.31
C GLY A 24 7.48 -9.85 6.21
N THR A 25 8.35 -9.75 5.20
CA THR A 25 9.15 -8.54 4.98
C THR A 25 8.27 -7.36 4.64
N GLY A 26 7.27 -7.55 3.77
CA GLY A 26 6.29 -6.53 3.43
C GLY A 26 5.52 -6.05 4.66
N VAL A 27 5.06 -6.97 5.51
CA VAL A 27 4.42 -6.62 6.79
C VAL A 27 5.32 -5.72 7.63
N LEU A 28 6.58 -6.11 7.84
CA LEU A 28 7.54 -5.36 8.65
C LEU A 28 7.81 -3.96 8.12
N VAL A 29 7.79 -3.75 6.80
CA VAL A 29 7.98 -2.43 6.19
C VAL A 29 6.84 -1.48 6.53
N TYR A 30 5.62 -2.01 6.63
CA TYR A 30 4.43 -1.21 6.94
C TYR A 30 4.11 -1.07 8.43
N VAL A 31 4.72 -1.88 9.31
CA VAL A 31 4.53 -1.74 10.76
C VAL A 31 4.94 -0.36 11.27
N PRO A 32 6.11 0.22 10.92
CA PRO A 32 6.45 1.58 11.31
C PRO A 32 5.42 2.61 10.84
N TYR A 33 4.88 2.43 9.62
CA TYR A 33 3.84 3.32 9.09
C TYR A 33 2.53 3.21 9.90
N ALA A 34 2.13 2.01 10.31
CA ALA A 34 0.97 1.83 11.18
C ALA A 34 1.16 2.47 12.56
N VAL A 35 2.33 2.26 13.18
CA VAL A 35 2.63 2.81 14.52
C VAL A 35 2.70 4.33 14.48
N ILE A 36 3.43 4.89 13.52
CA ILE A 36 3.57 6.35 13.38
C ILE A 36 2.24 6.96 12.94
N GLY A 37 1.50 6.32 12.03
CA GLY A 37 0.22 6.81 11.52
C GLY A 37 -0.92 6.78 12.55
N PHE A 38 -0.83 5.94 13.58
CA PHE A 38 -1.83 5.86 14.64
C PHE A 38 -2.00 7.17 15.40
N VAL A 39 -0.88 7.77 15.82
CA VAL A 39 -0.89 9.02 16.61
C VAL A 39 -1.58 10.18 15.87
N PRO A 40 -1.18 10.57 14.64
CA PRO A 40 -1.84 11.65 13.94
C PRO A 40 -3.27 11.30 13.58
N LEU A 41 -3.59 10.05 13.21
CA LEU A 41 -4.96 9.67 12.90
C LEU A 41 -5.88 9.78 14.13
N LEU A 42 -5.41 9.34 15.30
CA LEU A 42 -6.13 9.49 16.57
C LEU A 42 -6.29 10.97 16.94
N LEU A 43 -5.23 11.77 16.81
CA LEU A 43 -5.28 13.19 17.13
C LEU A 43 -6.20 13.95 16.18
N PHE A 44 -6.18 13.66 14.88
CA PHE A 44 -7.08 14.30 13.92
C PHE A 44 -8.54 13.92 14.17
N ASP A 45 -8.82 12.64 14.42
CA ASP A 45 -10.17 12.20 14.74
C ASP A 45 -10.68 12.86 16.04
N TRP A 46 -9.84 12.92 17.08
CA TRP A 46 -10.26 13.42 18.39
C TRP A 46 -10.26 14.95 18.50
N LEU A 47 -9.38 15.67 17.79
CA LEU A 47 -9.24 17.12 17.94
C LEU A 47 -9.95 17.93 16.86
N GLN A 48 -10.25 17.35 15.70
CA GLN A 48 -10.88 18.10 14.60
C GLN A 48 -12.33 17.66 14.38
N ASP A 49 -12.53 16.50 13.77
CA ASP A 49 -13.81 16.26 13.08
C ASP A 49 -14.65 15.11 13.66
N HIS A 50 -14.11 14.30 14.60
CA HIS A 50 -14.75 13.07 15.11
C HIS A 50 -15.39 12.25 13.97
N SER A 51 -14.64 12.14 12.88
CA SER A 51 -15.15 11.68 11.60
C SER A 51 -15.18 10.16 11.50
N LEU A 52 -14.41 9.45 12.34
CA LEU A 52 -14.38 8.00 12.41
C LEU A 52 -15.39 7.46 13.42
N ARG A 53 -15.82 6.20 13.22
CA ARG A 53 -16.82 5.50 14.06
C ARG A 53 -16.30 5.10 15.47
N GLY A 54 -15.27 5.79 15.95
CA GLY A 54 -14.62 5.58 17.23
C GLY A 54 -13.22 4.96 17.13
N LEU A 55 -12.60 4.74 18.29
CA LEU A 55 -11.19 4.34 18.41
C LEU A 55 -10.84 3.05 17.64
N TRP A 56 -11.77 2.09 17.54
CA TRP A 56 -11.53 0.86 16.77
C TRP A 56 -11.32 1.14 15.27
N ALA A 57 -11.96 2.18 14.72
CA ALA A 57 -11.80 2.56 13.32
C ALA A 57 -10.38 3.12 13.05
N VAL A 58 -9.79 3.82 14.03
CA VAL A 58 -8.38 4.24 14.00
C VAL A 58 -7.46 3.01 13.95
N PHE A 59 -7.73 2.00 14.78
CA PHE A 59 -6.97 0.74 14.76
C PHE A 59 -7.10 0.02 13.41
N VAL A 60 -8.30 -0.06 12.84
CA VAL A 60 -8.49 -0.71 11.53
C VAL A 60 -7.77 0.07 10.42
N TRP A 61 -7.86 1.40 10.41
CA TRP A 61 -7.16 2.23 9.44
C TRP A 61 -5.65 2.02 9.48
N THR A 62 -5.06 2.00 10.67
CA THR A 62 -3.62 1.81 10.82
C THR A 62 -3.20 0.38 10.51
N ALA A 63 -3.99 -0.62 10.90
CA ALA A 63 -3.74 -2.03 10.60
C ALA A 63 -3.82 -2.37 9.10
N SER A 64 -4.51 -1.55 8.30
CA SER A 64 -4.58 -1.72 6.85
C SER A 64 -3.21 -1.75 6.18
N SER A 65 -2.23 -1.01 6.72
CA SER A 65 -0.88 -0.92 6.15
C SER A 65 -0.11 -2.26 6.25
N PRO A 66 0.02 -2.90 7.42
CA PRO A 66 0.54 -4.26 7.53
C PRO A 66 -0.19 -5.28 6.66
N VAL A 67 -1.51 -5.15 6.49
CA VAL A 67 -2.29 -6.01 5.60
C VAL A 67 -1.88 -5.82 4.12
N ILE A 68 -1.65 -4.59 3.68
CA ILE A 68 -1.09 -4.29 2.35
C ILE A 68 0.28 -4.97 2.19
N GLY A 69 1.14 -4.87 3.20
CA GLY A 69 2.43 -5.57 3.23
C GLY A 69 2.31 -7.09 3.10
N LEU A 70 1.33 -7.69 3.80
CA LEU A 70 1.03 -9.12 3.71
C LEU A 70 0.58 -9.51 2.30
N CYS A 71 -0.27 -8.71 1.65
CA CYS A 71 -0.68 -8.92 0.27
C CYS A 71 0.52 -8.89 -0.69
N ALA A 72 1.48 -7.98 -0.47
CA ALA A 72 2.70 -7.90 -1.26
C ALA A 72 3.58 -9.15 -1.07
N ASP A 73 3.79 -9.60 0.16
CA ASP A 73 4.53 -10.83 0.47
C ASP A 73 3.87 -12.07 -0.18
N ALA A 74 2.54 -12.15 -0.13
CA ALA A 74 1.76 -13.22 -0.76
C ALA A 74 1.91 -13.18 -2.28
N ALA A 75 1.72 -12.02 -2.91
CA ALA A 75 1.88 -11.85 -4.35
C ALA A 75 3.29 -12.24 -4.82
N HIS A 76 4.31 -11.81 -4.08
CA HIS A 76 5.70 -12.14 -4.36
C HIS A 76 5.95 -13.66 -4.32
N ARG A 77 5.45 -14.33 -3.29
CA ARG A 77 5.61 -15.78 -3.12
C ARG A 77 4.82 -16.57 -4.16
N LEU A 78 3.59 -16.15 -4.47
CA LEU A 78 2.74 -16.82 -5.46
C LEU A 78 3.26 -16.67 -6.89
N SER A 79 4.01 -15.59 -7.17
CA SER A 79 4.67 -15.35 -8.46
C SER A 79 6.08 -15.92 -8.56
N ALA A 80 6.50 -16.81 -7.64
CA ALA A 80 7.84 -17.39 -7.63
C ALA A 80 8.23 -18.21 -8.87
N ARG A 81 7.25 -18.68 -9.66
CA ARG A 81 7.49 -19.41 -10.93
C ARG A 81 7.71 -18.49 -12.13
N LEU A 82 7.51 -17.19 -11.96
CA LEU A 82 7.69 -16.20 -13.03
C LEU A 82 9.11 -15.64 -12.98
N GLY A 83 9.59 -15.07 -14.09
CA GLY A 83 10.87 -14.37 -14.11
C GLY A 83 10.88 -13.16 -13.18
N ASP A 84 12.06 -12.78 -12.68
CA ASP A 84 12.22 -11.76 -11.63
C ASP A 84 11.55 -10.43 -11.95
N ARG A 85 11.61 -10.00 -13.22
CA ARG A 85 10.93 -8.79 -13.70
C ARG A 85 9.43 -8.85 -13.49
N ALA A 86 8.80 -9.94 -13.93
CA ALA A 86 7.36 -10.14 -13.79
C ALA A 86 6.97 -10.28 -12.31
N ARG A 87 7.78 -11.01 -11.52
CA ARG A 87 7.59 -11.17 -10.08
C ARG A 87 7.59 -9.83 -9.34
N ALA A 88 8.55 -8.97 -9.65
CA ALA A 88 8.67 -7.64 -9.05
C ALA A 88 7.53 -6.71 -9.46
N MET A 89 7.15 -6.68 -10.74
CA MET A 89 6.01 -5.91 -11.23
C MET A 89 4.70 -6.34 -10.57
N ILE A 90 4.44 -7.66 -10.44
CA ILE A 90 3.25 -8.18 -9.77
C ILE A 90 3.25 -7.81 -8.28
N THR A 91 4.40 -7.88 -7.61
CA THR A 91 4.52 -7.49 -6.19
C THR A 91 4.13 -6.02 -6.00
N GLY A 92 4.68 -5.12 -6.82
CA GLY A 92 4.35 -3.69 -6.75
C GLY A 92 2.92 -3.36 -7.15
N ALA A 93 2.37 -4.05 -8.16
CA ALA A 93 0.97 -3.92 -8.53
C ALA A 93 0.03 -4.39 -7.40
N ALA A 94 0.38 -5.47 -6.70
CA ALA A 94 -0.37 -5.99 -5.57
C ALA A 94 -0.39 -5.02 -4.38
N VAL A 95 0.73 -4.32 -4.10
CA VAL A 95 0.77 -3.24 -3.10
C VAL A 95 -0.31 -2.20 -3.40
N GLN A 96 -0.41 -1.76 -4.65
CA GLN A 96 -1.35 -0.71 -5.03
C GLN A 96 -2.80 -1.17 -5.15
N ALA A 97 -3.03 -2.40 -5.61
CA ALA A 97 -4.35 -3.00 -5.57
C ALA A 97 -4.86 -3.16 -4.13
N ALA A 98 -4.02 -3.64 -3.22
CA ALA A 98 -4.37 -3.75 -1.80
C ALA A 98 -4.59 -2.37 -1.16
N THR A 99 -3.77 -1.37 -1.52
CA THR A 99 -3.96 0.02 -1.07
C THR A 99 -5.30 0.57 -1.54
N PHE A 100 -5.66 0.37 -2.81
CA PHE A 100 -6.95 0.78 -3.34
C PHE A 100 -8.12 0.15 -2.57
N VAL A 101 -8.06 -1.16 -2.32
CA VAL A 101 -9.11 -1.86 -1.57
C VAL A 101 -9.18 -1.38 -0.12
N ALA A 102 -8.04 -1.21 0.55
CA ALA A 102 -7.97 -0.66 1.91
C ALA A 102 -8.59 0.74 1.98
N MET A 103 -8.29 1.61 1.00
CA MET A 103 -8.88 2.94 0.90
C MET A 103 -10.38 2.89 0.69
N LEU A 104 -10.86 2.08 -0.27
CA LEU A 104 -12.29 1.96 -0.55
C LEU A 104 -13.06 1.46 0.68
N LEU A 105 -12.56 0.42 1.36
CA LEU A 105 -13.17 -0.11 2.57
C LEU A 105 -13.12 0.90 3.73
N GLY A 106 -11.99 1.56 3.91
CA GLY A 106 -11.79 2.56 4.95
C GLY A 106 -12.77 3.73 4.82
N LEU A 107 -12.83 4.33 3.63
CA LEU A 107 -13.70 5.47 3.34
C LEU A 107 -15.19 5.08 3.41
N THR A 108 -15.56 3.86 3.01
CA THR A 108 -16.95 3.40 3.03
C THR A 108 -17.44 3.05 4.44
N TYR A 109 -16.61 2.39 5.26
CA TYR A 109 -17.09 1.75 6.50
C TYR A 109 -16.55 2.34 7.79
N LEU A 110 -15.44 3.09 7.76
CA LEU A 110 -14.81 3.59 8.99
C LEU A 110 -15.26 4.99 9.38
N TYR A 111 -15.86 5.74 8.44
CA TYR A 111 -16.37 7.09 8.67
C TYR A 111 -17.83 7.08 9.15
N VAL A 112 -18.18 8.04 10.02
CA VAL A 112 -19.55 8.26 10.53
C VAL A 112 -20.40 8.89 9.45
N ASP A 113 -19.94 9.99 8.86
CA ASP A 113 -20.57 10.66 7.74
C ASP A 113 -19.71 10.46 6.48
N PRO A 114 -20.25 9.80 5.43
CA PRO A 114 -19.57 9.69 4.14
C PRO A 114 -19.22 11.06 3.53
N ALA A 115 -19.94 12.13 3.89
CA ALA A 115 -19.64 13.49 3.45
C ALA A 115 -18.24 13.96 3.85
N ALA A 116 -17.73 13.52 5.01
CA ALA A 116 -16.38 13.82 5.48
C ALA A 116 -15.29 13.19 4.59
N ALA A 117 -15.63 12.13 3.86
CA ALA A 117 -14.75 11.40 2.96
C ALA A 117 -15.08 11.60 1.47
N ASP A 118 -16.10 12.38 1.14
CA ASP A 118 -16.81 12.35 -0.15
C ASP A 118 -15.91 12.61 -1.36
N SER A 119 -14.97 13.56 -1.25
CA SER A 119 -14.03 13.85 -2.34
C SER A 119 -13.11 12.68 -2.69
N HIS A 120 -12.66 11.93 -1.67
CA HIS A 120 -11.83 10.74 -1.87
C HIS A 120 -12.70 9.54 -2.22
N LEU A 121 -13.85 9.37 -1.56
CA LEU A 121 -14.75 8.26 -1.79
C LEU A 121 -15.23 8.23 -3.25
N ARG A 122 -15.62 9.37 -3.84
CA ARG A 122 -15.98 9.43 -5.27
C ARG A 122 -14.85 9.00 -6.19
N LEU A 123 -13.60 9.29 -5.83
CA LEU A 123 -12.43 8.89 -6.62
C LEU A 123 -12.24 7.36 -6.62
N PHE A 124 -12.46 6.70 -5.47
CA PHE A 124 -12.31 5.26 -5.31
C PHE A 124 -13.55 4.47 -5.74
N ASP A 125 -14.75 5.04 -5.61
CA ASP A 125 -16.01 4.35 -5.91
C ASP A 125 -16.48 4.62 -7.34
N THR A 126 -16.58 5.89 -7.78
CA THR A 126 -17.13 6.23 -9.09
C THR A 126 -16.09 6.15 -10.21
N ALA A 127 -14.85 6.51 -9.91
CA ALA A 127 -13.74 6.50 -10.86
C ALA A 127 -12.85 5.23 -10.74
N TYR A 128 -13.34 4.15 -10.14
CA TYR A 128 -12.57 2.92 -9.90
C TYR A 128 -11.96 2.34 -11.19
N TRP A 129 -12.70 2.40 -12.31
CA TRP A 129 -12.28 1.93 -13.63
C TRP A 129 -11.05 2.68 -14.17
N PHE A 130 -10.82 3.90 -13.69
CA PHE A 130 -9.64 4.69 -14.00
C PHE A 130 -8.57 4.53 -12.90
N MET A 131 -8.95 4.67 -11.63
CA MET A 131 -8.03 4.68 -10.51
C MET A 131 -7.31 3.34 -10.32
N LEU A 132 -8.04 2.24 -10.24
CA LEU A 132 -7.44 0.94 -9.90
C LEU A 132 -6.43 0.50 -10.97
N PRO A 133 -6.75 0.48 -12.29
CA PRO A 133 -5.77 0.13 -13.30
C PRO A 133 -4.55 1.06 -13.28
N TRP A 134 -4.76 2.37 -13.11
CA TRP A 134 -3.66 3.33 -13.07
C TRP A 134 -2.76 3.14 -11.85
N MET A 135 -3.33 2.91 -10.67
CA MET A 135 -2.59 2.59 -9.45
C MET A 135 -1.79 1.30 -9.62
N MET A 136 -2.38 0.26 -10.21
CA MET A 136 -1.68 -1.00 -10.48
C MET A 136 -0.52 -0.84 -11.47
N VAL A 137 -0.71 -0.07 -12.55
CA VAL A 137 0.35 0.22 -13.53
C VAL A 137 1.52 0.96 -12.85
N ASN A 138 1.22 2.00 -12.06
CA ASN A 138 2.25 2.72 -11.30
C ASN A 138 2.93 1.83 -10.25
N GLY A 139 2.16 0.95 -9.60
CA GLY A 139 2.68 -0.07 -8.71
C GLY A 139 3.64 -1.02 -9.40
N ALA A 140 3.30 -1.49 -10.60
CA ALA A 140 4.16 -2.35 -11.41
C ALA A 140 5.48 -1.64 -11.79
N PHE A 141 5.41 -0.38 -12.20
CA PHE A 141 6.60 0.44 -12.44
C PHE A 141 7.47 0.58 -11.18
N GLY A 142 6.85 0.85 -10.02
CA GLY A 142 7.57 0.92 -8.75
C GLY A 142 8.25 -0.40 -8.38
N GLY A 143 7.57 -1.53 -8.59
CA GLY A 143 8.14 -2.86 -8.40
C GLY A 143 9.32 -3.14 -9.34
N PHE A 144 9.22 -2.75 -10.61
CA PHE A 144 10.31 -2.88 -11.57
C PHE A 144 11.53 -2.01 -11.19
N ALA A 145 11.30 -0.76 -10.78
CA ALA A 145 12.36 0.12 -10.29
C ALA A 145 13.06 -0.45 -9.04
N ALA A 146 12.29 -1.04 -8.12
CA ALA A 146 12.83 -1.72 -6.95
C ALA A 146 13.74 -2.90 -7.33
N LEU A 147 13.41 -3.65 -8.38
CA LEU A 147 14.26 -4.74 -8.90
C LEU A 147 15.58 -4.21 -9.46
N ALA A 148 15.55 -3.13 -10.23
CA ALA A 148 16.76 -2.51 -10.76
C ALA A 148 17.72 -2.09 -9.64
N LEU A 149 17.19 -1.42 -8.60
CA LEU A 149 17.94 -1.04 -7.40
C LEU A 149 18.49 -2.25 -6.64
N ALA A 150 17.71 -3.34 -6.54
CA ALA A 150 18.14 -4.54 -5.85
C ALA A 150 19.29 -5.26 -6.56
N HIS A 151 19.31 -5.24 -7.89
CA HIS A 151 20.40 -5.79 -8.70
C HIS A 151 21.69 -4.97 -8.59
N GLU A 152 21.62 -3.64 -8.67
CA GLU A 152 22.78 -2.77 -8.48
C GLU A 152 23.43 -2.96 -7.11
N ALA A 153 22.62 -3.03 -6.05
CA ALA A 153 23.11 -3.28 -4.69
C ALA A 153 23.76 -4.67 -4.51
N GLY A 154 23.42 -5.63 -5.37
CA GLY A 154 24.05 -6.95 -5.42
C GLY A 154 25.40 -6.94 -6.13
N ALA A 155 25.52 -6.18 -7.24
CA ALA A 155 26.74 -6.07 -8.04
C ALA A 155 27.92 -5.44 -7.30
N HIS A 156 27.68 -4.60 -6.30
CA HIS A 156 28.74 -4.01 -5.47
C HIS A 156 29.22 -4.91 -4.32
N ARG A 157 28.64 -6.10 -4.14
CA ARG A 157 29.02 -7.05 -3.07
C ARG A 157 29.80 -8.28 -3.57
N SER A 158 29.99 -8.40 -4.89
CA SER A 158 30.80 -9.43 -5.56
C SER A 158 32.16 -8.87 -5.96
#